data_AF-A0A2N2WTQ2-F1
#
_entry.id   AF-A0A2N2WTQ2-F1
#
_cell.length_a   1.000
_cell.length_b   1.000
_cell.length_c   1.000
_cell.angle_alpha   90.00
_cell.angle_beta   90.00
_cell.angle_gamma   90.00
#
_symmetry.space_group_name_H-M   'P 1'
#
loop_
_entity.id
_entity.type
_entity.pdbx_description
1 polymer ?
#
loop_
_entity_poly.entity_id
_entity_poly.type
_entity_poly.pdbx_seq_one_letter_code
_entity_poly.pdbx_strand_id
1 'polypeptide(L)'
;MPLFSKIRIPGIFTILTLFAAILVNSNYLSAQTKITPVNLSYLEALKNYNLGNTPLAEKQFRQIAVMDPANDAAHFYLANIHLSRNEYEKALEQMLMASQKDPSNNWYLQQLATIYDFLGKPDKAIEIYNKLREENPLDSDLYEGLIELYIRQKEFGNAEEVLSDIERSIGVNEATGLTRYNLMIYQGKQEEAMKYLVEFDKIYGSVRTASVIGDNFAAEQKDSVAQIYYLKALALAPDYMPASFGLAEIYRIKGQYDLYFERMNPFLSNREVDPFMKVSYMKQILTNTRFIQTFLPQIDTMMQNLYSAHPEDSSVAYTYSLFLVQSDKSGEALGVLFDNLQRYYNSKEAHRQYLSLIYYLQMWEPMEKKSDEALALFVNDTDFLQFKGIAQVQSGKTVNSILTFKEILRYTKDSATVVNTLTTIADMNYRAGNKKEAYKYYQKTLKLEPRQLPALNNYAYFLALDGKELKKAYKMSKITIEAEPNNPTYLDTFAWILHLMGNHIEAKSVFKHAMIYGGKESAEMLDHYAEVLFALKEYDLASIYWSQAHKLNPDLGIEEKARKREKEKKQ
;
A
#
# COMPACT_ATOMS: atom_id res chain seq x y z
N MET A 1 19.03 0.37 -1.87
CA MET A 1 17.85 -0.36 -2.37
C MET A 1 18.36 -1.45 -3.29
N PRO A 2 18.07 -2.73 -3.07
CA PRO A 2 18.52 -3.77 -4.00
C PRO A 2 17.70 -3.62 -5.28
N LEU A 3 18.41 -3.43 -6.39
CA LEU A 3 17.84 -3.26 -7.73
C LEU A 3 17.16 -4.57 -8.17
N PHE A 4 15.98 -4.41 -8.74
CA PHE A 4 15.10 -5.46 -9.20
C PHE A 4 15.73 -6.41 -10.23
N SER A 5 15.50 -7.70 -9.98
CA SER A 5 15.13 -8.76 -10.91
C SER A 5 15.28 -8.47 -12.42
N LYS A 6 16.30 -9.07 -13.02
CA LYS A 6 16.26 -9.50 -14.43
C LYS A 6 16.29 -11.03 -14.47
N ILE A 7 15.11 -11.66 -14.39
CA ILE A 7 14.95 -12.98 -15.01
C ILE A 7 14.70 -12.70 -16.49
N ARG A 8 15.77 -12.70 -17.29
CA ARG A 8 15.65 -12.81 -18.74
C ARG A 8 15.19 -14.24 -19.04
N ILE A 9 13.97 -14.39 -19.56
CA ILE A 9 13.59 -15.58 -20.32
C ILE A 9 13.97 -15.27 -21.78
N PRO A 10 14.98 -15.91 -22.38
CA PRO A 10 15.21 -15.79 -23.81
C PRO A 10 14.22 -16.68 -24.57
N GLY A 11 13.47 -16.07 -25.50
CA GLY A 11 13.02 -16.76 -26.71
C GLY A 11 11.58 -17.28 -26.76
N ILE A 12 10.59 -16.38 -26.88
CA ILE A 12 9.23 -16.73 -27.35
C ILE A 12 9.06 -16.57 -28.88
N PHE A 13 10.07 -16.08 -29.61
CA PHE A 13 9.88 -15.66 -31.01
C PHE A 13 10.34 -16.62 -32.13
N THR A 14 10.63 -17.90 -31.86
CA THR A 14 11.12 -18.80 -32.93
C THR A 14 10.65 -20.26 -32.91
N ILE A 15 9.51 -20.59 -32.28
CA ILE A 15 8.79 -21.86 -32.54
C ILE A 15 7.26 -21.65 -32.66
N LEU A 16 6.85 -20.46 -33.11
CA LEU A 16 5.50 -20.23 -33.65
C LEU A 16 5.47 -20.31 -35.19
N THR A 17 6.64 -20.51 -35.81
CA THR A 17 6.81 -20.71 -37.26
C THR A 17 7.00 -22.17 -37.68
N LEU A 18 7.04 -23.12 -36.73
CA LEU A 18 7.07 -24.56 -37.03
C LEU A 18 5.69 -25.22 -37.14
N PHE A 19 4.62 -24.52 -36.74
CA PHE A 19 3.25 -25.07 -36.78
C PHE A 19 2.48 -24.77 -38.08
N ALA A 20 3.00 -23.91 -38.96
CA ALA A 20 2.34 -23.53 -40.21
C ALA A 20 2.87 -24.27 -41.46
N ALA A 21 3.99 -24.99 -41.37
CA ALA A 21 4.57 -25.74 -42.50
C ALA A 21 4.13 -27.22 -42.58
N ILE A 22 3.31 -27.70 -41.63
CA ILE A 22 2.91 -29.11 -41.54
C ILE A 22 1.62 -29.44 -42.34
N LEU A 23 0.97 -28.44 -42.96
CA LEU A 23 -0.27 -28.66 -43.73
C LEU A 23 -0.12 -28.66 -45.26
N VAL A 24 1.09 -28.47 -45.81
CA VAL A 24 1.32 -28.55 -47.27
C VAL A 24 2.66 -29.21 -47.57
N ASN A 25 2.74 -30.52 -47.38
CA ASN A 25 3.43 -31.46 -48.28
C ASN A 25 3.38 -32.87 -47.68
N SER A 26 2.30 -33.55 -48.00
CA SER A 26 2.24 -35.00 -48.01
C SER A 26 3.28 -35.56 -49.00
N ASN A 27 4.18 -36.39 -48.48
CA ASN A 27 5.10 -37.33 -49.15
C ASN A 27 6.59 -36.97 -49.06
N TYR A 28 7.34 -37.93 -48.50
CA TYR A 28 8.82 -38.07 -48.45
C TYR A 28 9.55 -37.27 -47.36
N LEU A 29 9.75 -37.83 -46.16
CA LEU A 29 10.88 -38.71 -45.85
C LEU A 29 10.82 -39.16 -44.38
N SER A 30 11.11 -40.43 -44.19
CA SER A 30 11.15 -41.17 -42.95
C SER A 30 12.26 -40.70 -41.98
N ALA A 31 11.86 -40.10 -40.87
CA ALA A 31 12.52 -40.29 -39.59
C ALA A 31 11.42 -40.37 -38.52
N GLN A 32 10.94 -41.58 -38.27
CA GLN A 32 10.00 -41.87 -37.18
C GLN A 32 10.68 -41.55 -35.84
N THR A 33 10.51 -40.33 -35.32
CA THR A 33 10.55 -40.14 -33.86
C THR A 33 9.40 -40.95 -33.28
N LYS A 34 9.68 -42.14 -32.74
CA LYS A 34 8.70 -42.94 -31.99
C LYS A 34 8.12 -42.07 -30.89
N ILE A 35 6.88 -41.59 -31.07
CA ILE A 35 6.10 -40.94 -30.02
C ILE A 35 5.79 -42.04 -29.00
N THR A 36 6.50 -42.05 -27.88
CA THR A 36 6.21 -42.95 -26.76
C THR A 36 5.06 -42.36 -25.92
N PRO A 37 4.25 -43.19 -25.23
CA PRO A 37 3.22 -42.70 -24.30
C PRO A 37 3.76 -41.72 -23.25
N VAL A 38 5.03 -41.89 -22.85
CA VAL A 38 5.74 -41.00 -21.90
C VAL A 38 5.88 -39.57 -22.47
N ASN A 39 6.23 -39.43 -23.76
CA ASN A 39 6.37 -38.12 -24.41
C ASN A 39 5.03 -37.37 -24.49
N LEU A 40 3.92 -38.09 -24.69
CA LEU A 40 2.59 -37.48 -24.73
C LEU A 40 2.15 -36.98 -23.35
N SER A 41 2.36 -37.80 -22.30
CA SER A 41 2.09 -37.44 -20.91
C SER A 41 2.92 -36.24 -20.45
N TYR A 42 4.17 -36.13 -20.91
CA TYR A 42 5.04 -35.00 -20.62
C TYR A 42 4.55 -33.68 -21.22
N LEU A 43 4.12 -33.69 -22.49
CA LEU A 43 3.56 -32.50 -23.14
C LEU A 43 2.27 -32.03 -22.46
N GLU A 44 1.44 -32.96 -21.98
CA GLU A 44 0.24 -32.65 -21.22
C GLU A 44 0.56 -32.04 -19.84
N ALA A 45 1.57 -32.58 -19.14
CA ALA A 45 2.06 -32.02 -17.88
C ALA A 45 2.58 -30.59 -18.05
N LEU A 46 3.37 -30.35 -19.12
CA LEU A 46 3.89 -29.03 -19.45
C LEU A 46 2.78 -28.03 -19.79
N LYS A 47 1.75 -28.47 -20.52
CA LYS A 47 0.56 -27.64 -20.79
C LYS A 47 -0.13 -27.22 -19.49
N ASN A 48 -0.38 -28.15 -18.58
CA ASN A 48 -1.02 -27.84 -17.30
C ASN A 48 -0.16 -26.92 -16.42
N TYR A 49 1.16 -27.09 -16.45
CA TYR A 49 2.10 -26.20 -15.77
C TYR A 49 1.99 -24.76 -16.32
N ASN A 50 2.03 -24.59 -17.64
CA ASN A 50 1.94 -23.28 -18.29
C ASN A 50 0.56 -22.60 -18.12
N LEU A 51 -0.51 -23.38 -17.94
CA LEU A 51 -1.85 -22.88 -17.63
C LEU A 51 -2.04 -22.56 -16.14
N GLY A 52 -0.99 -22.70 -15.30
CA GLY A 52 -1.05 -22.43 -13.87
C GLY A 52 -1.74 -23.53 -13.05
N ASN A 53 -2.10 -24.66 -13.65
CA ASN A 53 -2.68 -25.81 -12.94
C ASN A 53 -1.57 -26.65 -12.27
N THR A 54 -0.84 -26.02 -11.35
CA THR A 54 0.35 -26.60 -10.71
C THR A 54 0.08 -27.89 -9.93
N PRO A 55 -1.08 -28.12 -9.27
CA PRO A 55 -1.33 -29.38 -8.56
C PRO A 55 -1.48 -30.57 -9.53
N LEU A 56 -2.14 -30.36 -10.67
CA LEU A 56 -2.28 -31.41 -11.68
C LEU A 56 -0.95 -31.68 -12.37
N ALA A 57 -0.23 -30.61 -12.75
CA ALA A 57 1.08 -30.71 -13.37
C ALA A 57 2.08 -31.47 -12.46
N GLU A 58 2.10 -31.18 -11.16
CA GLU A 58 2.95 -31.88 -10.20
C GLU A 58 2.68 -33.38 -10.18
N LYS A 59 1.40 -33.78 -10.11
CA LYS A 59 1.02 -35.19 -10.14
C LYS A 59 1.50 -35.87 -11.42
N GLN A 60 1.35 -35.21 -12.56
CA GLN A 60 1.77 -35.74 -13.86
C GLN A 60 3.30 -35.86 -13.94
N PHE A 61 4.06 -34.84 -13.52
CA PHE A 61 5.52 -34.92 -13.50
C PHE A 61 6.06 -35.98 -12.53
N ARG A 62 5.41 -36.20 -11.37
CA ARG A 62 5.76 -37.33 -10.47
C ARG A 62 5.55 -38.68 -11.15
N GLN A 63 4.46 -38.84 -11.90
CA GLN A 63 4.20 -40.09 -12.65
C GLN A 63 5.24 -40.31 -13.76
N ILE A 64 5.61 -39.24 -14.46
CA ILE A 64 6.64 -39.29 -15.51
C ILE A 64 7.98 -39.69 -14.89
N ALA A 65 8.39 -39.11 -13.77
CA ALA A 65 9.63 -39.46 -13.08
C ALA A 65 9.69 -40.93 -12.63
N VAL A 66 8.53 -41.57 -12.37
CA VAL A 66 8.44 -43.01 -12.06
C VAL A 66 8.51 -43.87 -13.33
N MET A 67 7.81 -43.46 -14.39
CA MET A 67 7.75 -44.20 -15.66
C MET A 67 9.04 -44.10 -16.48
N ASP A 68 9.74 -42.99 -16.35
CA ASP A 68 11.00 -42.69 -17.00
C ASP A 68 11.98 -42.08 -15.98
N PRO A 69 12.67 -42.93 -15.19
CA PRO A 69 13.63 -42.47 -14.18
C PRO A 69 14.87 -41.75 -14.74
N ALA A 70 15.04 -41.73 -16.05
CA ALA A 70 16.12 -40.97 -16.71
C ALA A 70 15.69 -39.55 -17.10
N ASN A 71 14.40 -39.21 -16.93
CA ASN A 71 13.84 -37.91 -17.31
C ASN A 71 14.26 -36.82 -16.31
N ASP A 72 15.36 -36.15 -16.61
CA ASP A 72 15.87 -34.98 -15.91
C ASP A 72 14.83 -33.83 -15.87
N ALA A 73 14.15 -33.59 -16.99
CA ALA A 73 13.23 -32.47 -17.13
C ALA A 73 11.99 -32.60 -16.22
N ALA A 74 11.52 -33.81 -15.94
CA ALA A 74 10.41 -34.03 -15.00
C ALA A 74 10.78 -33.57 -13.58
N HIS A 75 11.99 -33.89 -13.12
CA HIS A 75 12.52 -33.41 -11.83
C HIS A 75 12.72 -31.90 -11.82
N PHE A 76 13.18 -31.33 -12.94
CA PHE A 76 13.29 -29.89 -13.10
C PHE A 76 11.94 -29.16 -12.89
N TYR A 77 10.88 -29.56 -13.59
CA TYR A 77 9.57 -28.91 -13.43
C TYR A 77 8.98 -29.11 -12.03
N LEU A 78 9.23 -30.25 -11.37
CA LEU A 78 8.87 -30.45 -9.97
C LEU A 78 9.60 -29.47 -9.05
N ALA A 79 10.88 -29.22 -9.28
CA ALA A 79 11.64 -28.22 -8.53
C ALA A 79 11.03 -26.83 -8.67
N ASN A 80 10.66 -26.42 -9.89
CA ASN A 80 10.00 -25.13 -10.14
C ASN A 80 8.63 -24.99 -9.48
N ILE A 81 7.83 -26.07 -9.47
CA ILE A 81 6.55 -26.06 -8.76
C ILE A 81 6.78 -25.84 -7.26
N HIS A 82 7.76 -26.53 -6.67
CA HIS A 82 8.13 -26.32 -5.27
C HIS A 82 8.66 -24.91 -5.00
N LEU A 83 9.49 -24.34 -5.90
CA LEU A 83 9.94 -22.95 -5.82
C LEU A 83 8.79 -21.94 -5.84
N SER A 84 7.80 -22.13 -6.72
CA SER A 84 6.62 -21.25 -6.79
C SER A 84 5.79 -21.24 -5.50
N ARG A 85 5.97 -22.27 -4.66
CA ARG A 85 5.33 -22.42 -3.35
C ARG A 85 6.27 -22.10 -2.17
N ASN A 86 7.47 -21.58 -2.45
CA ASN A 86 8.53 -21.31 -1.48
C ASN A 86 8.99 -22.56 -0.68
N GLU A 87 8.85 -23.76 -1.26
CA GLU A 87 9.26 -25.03 -0.66
C GLU A 87 10.72 -25.35 -1.07
N TYR A 88 11.66 -24.52 -0.64
CA TYR A 88 13.06 -24.52 -1.13
C TYR A 88 13.80 -25.85 -0.91
N GLU A 89 13.59 -26.56 0.19
CA GLU A 89 14.22 -27.86 0.46
C GLU A 89 13.73 -28.95 -0.49
N LYS A 90 12.43 -28.96 -0.81
CA LYS A 90 11.86 -29.90 -1.79
C LYS A 90 12.33 -29.55 -3.19
N ALA A 91 12.41 -28.27 -3.52
CA ALA A 91 12.98 -27.80 -4.76
C ALA A 91 14.45 -28.24 -4.92
N LEU A 92 15.24 -28.14 -3.84
CA LEU A 92 16.63 -28.60 -3.83
C LEU A 92 16.75 -30.10 -4.13
N GLU A 93 15.94 -30.93 -3.48
CA GLU A 93 15.94 -32.38 -3.70
C GLU A 93 15.67 -32.72 -5.18
N GLN A 94 14.63 -32.11 -5.76
CA GLN A 94 14.28 -32.35 -7.15
C GLN A 94 15.32 -31.80 -8.12
N MET A 95 15.90 -30.63 -7.86
CA MET A 95 16.95 -30.07 -8.71
C MET A 95 18.24 -30.89 -8.65
N LEU A 96 18.60 -31.44 -7.49
CA LEU A 96 19.73 -32.38 -7.37
C LEU A 96 19.48 -33.65 -8.20
N MET A 97 18.25 -34.18 -8.21
CA MET A 97 17.91 -35.31 -9.08
C MET A 97 18.05 -34.94 -10.56
N ALA A 98 17.53 -33.78 -10.98
CA ALA A 98 17.66 -33.31 -12.36
C ALA A 98 19.14 -33.18 -12.79
N SER A 99 19.95 -32.51 -11.95
CA SER A 99 21.39 -32.33 -12.21
C SER A 99 22.19 -33.64 -12.17
N GLN A 100 21.79 -34.64 -11.40
CA GLN A 100 22.42 -35.97 -11.44
C GLN A 100 22.12 -36.74 -12.73
N LYS A 101 20.95 -36.52 -13.35
CA LYS A 101 20.56 -37.16 -14.62
C LYS A 101 21.21 -36.50 -15.82
N ASP A 102 21.33 -35.17 -15.80
CA ASP A 102 22.10 -34.42 -16.79
C ASP A 102 23.12 -33.49 -16.09
N PRO A 103 24.32 -34.01 -15.76
CA PRO A 103 25.37 -33.23 -15.11
C PRO A 103 25.99 -32.15 -16.01
N SER A 104 25.76 -32.21 -17.32
CA SER A 104 26.29 -31.26 -18.30
C SER A 104 25.40 -30.04 -18.51
N ASN A 105 24.21 -30.05 -17.90
CA ASN A 105 23.25 -28.99 -18.03
C ASN A 105 23.60 -27.80 -17.12
N ASN A 106 24.32 -26.83 -17.67
CA ASN A 106 24.71 -25.59 -16.97
C ASN A 106 23.51 -24.88 -16.33
N TRP A 107 22.33 -24.96 -16.98
CA TRP A 107 21.12 -24.31 -16.52
C TRP A 107 20.60 -24.94 -15.21
N TYR A 108 20.66 -26.27 -15.05
CA TYR A 108 20.33 -26.93 -13.77
C TYR A 108 21.31 -26.54 -12.66
N LEU A 109 22.59 -26.44 -12.99
CA LEU A 109 23.62 -26.02 -12.02
C LEU A 109 23.39 -24.57 -11.55
N GLN A 110 23.04 -23.64 -12.45
CA GLN A 110 22.66 -22.27 -12.08
C GLN A 110 21.44 -22.23 -11.14
N GLN A 111 20.39 -22.98 -11.47
CA GLN A 111 19.20 -23.06 -10.61
C GLN A 111 19.54 -23.68 -9.26
N LEU A 112 20.39 -24.70 -9.23
CA LEU A 112 20.85 -25.34 -8.01
C LEU A 112 21.62 -24.36 -7.11
N ALA A 113 22.53 -23.56 -7.69
CA ALA A 113 23.25 -22.51 -6.98
C ALA A 113 22.29 -21.45 -6.41
N THR A 114 21.28 -21.05 -7.20
CA THR A 114 20.23 -20.11 -6.75
C THR A 114 19.41 -20.68 -5.59
N ILE A 115 19.03 -21.96 -5.64
CA ILE A 115 18.31 -22.63 -4.54
C ILE A 115 19.18 -22.69 -3.27
N TYR A 116 20.48 -23.00 -3.41
CA TYR A 116 21.40 -23.00 -2.28
C TYR A 116 21.54 -21.62 -1.62
N ASP A 117 21.56 -20.56 -2.42
CA ASP A 117 21.57 -19.18 -1.94
C ASP A 117 20.30 -18.84 -1.14
N PHE A 118 19.11 -19.16 -1.67
CA PHE A 118 17.83 -18.98 -0.94
C PHE A 118 17.77 -19.77 0.38
N LEU A 119 18.43 -20.92 0.44
CA LEU A 119 18.55 -21.74 1.65
C LEU A 119 19.62 -21.23 2.64
N GLY A 120 20.25 -20.09 2.37
CA GLY A 120 21.30 -19.53 3.22
C GLY A 120 22.59 -20.35 3.20
N LYS A 121 22.89 -21.04 2.10
CA LYS A 121 24.10 -21.85 1.90
C LYS A 121 24.97 -21.28 0.76
N PRO A 122 25.48 -20.05 0.90
CA PRO A 122 26.19 -19.36 -0.18
C PRO A 122 27.48 -20.06 -0.60
N ASP A 123 28.17 -20.76 0.31
CA ASP A 123 29.41 -21.48 0.00
C ASP A 123 29.21 -22.55 -1.08
N LYS A 124 28.09 -23.27 -1.02
CA LYS A 124 27.74 -24.28 -2.02
C LYS A 124 27.36 -23.66 -3.35
N ALA A 125 26.70 -22.51 -3.32
CA ALA A 125 26.39 -21.76 -4.53
C ALA A 125 27.68 -21.28 -5.22
N ILE A 126 28.64 -20.76 -4.45
CA ILE A 126 29.95 -20.33 -4.94
C ILE A 126 30.75 -21.50 -5.52
N GLU A 127 30.74 -22.67 -4.89
CA GLU A 127 31.39 -23.88 -5.42
C GLU A 127 30.85 -24.23 -6.81
N ILE A 128 29.52 -24.22 -6.98
CA ILE A 128 28.87 -24.50 -8.26
C ILE A 128 29.21 -23.44 -9.30
N TYR A 129 29.14 -22.15 -8.95
CA TYR A 129 29.46 -21.07 -9.87
C TYR A 129 30.94 -21.06 -10.29
N ASN A 130 31.86 -21.41 -9.39
CA ASN A 130 33.27 -21.55 -9.72
C ASN A 130 33.52 -22.72 -10.68
N LYS A 131 32.82 -23.84 -10.50
CA LYS A 131 32.87 -24.94 -11.46
C LYS A 131 32.33 -24.51 -12.84
N LEU A 132 31.18 -23.84 -12.86
CA LEU A 132 30.58 -23.30 -14.08
C LEU A 132 31.52 -22.31 -14.79
N ARG A 133 32.29 -21.52 -14.02
CA ARG A 133 33.31 -20.60 -14.52
C ARG A 133 34.45 -21.31 -15.23
N GLU A 134 34.96 -22.40 -14.65
CA GLU A 134 36.04 -23.18 -15.24
C GLU A 134 35.62 -23.86 -16.55
N GLU A 135 34.38 -24.37 -16.59
CA GLU A 135 33.85 -25.11 -17.74
C GLU A 135 33.37 -24.20 -18.89
N ASN A 136 32.89 -22.98 -18.58
CA ASN A 136 32.35 -22.05 -19.58
C ASN A 136 32.89 -20.60 -19.41
N PRO A 137 34.19 -20.34 -19.68
CA PRO A 137 34.85 -19.05 -19.42
C PRO A 137 34.26 -17.80 -20.11
N LEU A 138 33.37 -17.99 -21.10
CA LEU A 138 32.83 -16.94 -21.96
C LEU A 138 31.36 -16.60 -21.67
N ASP A 139 30.68 -17.32 -20.78
CA ASP A 139 29.28 -17.08 -20.47
C ASP A 139 29.15 -16.07 -19.32
N SER A 140 28.99 -14.79 -19.70
CA SER A 140 29.00 -13.64 -18.79
C SER A 140 27.91 -13.67 -17.73
N ASP A 141 26.76 -14.29 -18.05
CA ASP A 141 25.58 -14.33 -17.19
C ASP A 141 25.81 -15.24 -15.97
N LEU A 142 26.79 -16.16 -16.03
CA LEU A 142 27.22 -17.00 -14.91
C LEU A 142 27.95 -16.24 -13.81
N TYR A 143 28.54 -15.08 -14.13
CA TYR A 143 29.47 -14.40 -13.25
C TYR A 143 28.83 -13.28 -12.41
N GLU A 144 27.70 -12.71 -12.85
CA GLU A 144 27.00 -11.69 -12.07
C GLU A 144 26.53 -12.25 -10.72
N GLY A 145 25.91 -13.44 -10.71
CA GLY A 145 25.47 -14.11 -9.49
C GLY A 145 26.63 -14.46 -8.54
N LEU A 146 27.79 -14.82 -9.08
CA LEU A 146 29.00 -15.10 -8.28
C LEU A 146 29.60 -13.82 -7.66
N ILE A 147 29.69 -12.74 -8.44
CA ILE A 147 30.14 -11.43 -7.93
C ILE A 147 29.21 -10.95 -6.81
N GLU A 148 27.89 -11.07 -6.98
CA GLU A 148 26.92 -10.70 -5.95
C GLU A 148 27.08 -11.52 -4.67
N LEU A 149 27.29 -12.84 -4.80
CA LEU A 149 27.57 -13.71 -3.66
C LEU A 149 28.81 -13.26 -2.89
N TYR A 150 29.93 -13.01 -3.60
CA TYR A 150 31.15 -12.52 -2.98
C TYR A 150 30.98 -11.14 -2.32
N ILE A 151 30.24 -10.21 -2.96
CA ILE A 151 29.91 -8.90 -2.37
C ILE A 151 29.10 -9.06 -1.08
N ARG A 152 28.09 -9.93 -1.04
CA ARG A 152 27.29 -10.18 0.18
C ARG A 152 28.13 -10.78 1.31
N GLN A 153 29.10 -11.62 0.98
CA GLN A 153 30.07 -12.17 1.94
C GLN A 153 31.20 -11.19 2.30
N LYS A 154 31.21 -9.99 1.70
CA LYS A 154 32.28 -8.98 1.83
C LYS A 154 33.65 -9.45 1.34
N GLU A 155 33.68 -10.48 0.49
CA GLU A 155 34.87 -11.01 -0.16
C GLU A 155 35.19 -10.22 -1.43
N PHE A 156 35.46 -8.93 -1.26
CA PHE A 156 35.61 -8.01 -2.39
C PHE A 156 36.78 -8.35 -3.32
N GLY A 157 37.84 -8.98 -2.82
CA GLY A 157 38.98 -9.43 -3.64
C GLY A 157 38.58 -10.52 -4.63
N ASN A 158 37.79 -11.51 -4.17
CA ASN A 158 37.30 -12.58 -5.03
C ASN A 158 36.32 -12.05 -6.09
N ALA A 159 35.46 -11.10 -5.70
CA ALA A 159 34.59 -10.41 -6.66
C ALA A 159 35.37 -9.65 -7.74
N GLU A 160 36.48 -9.01 -7.37
CA GLU A 160 37.35 -8.27 -8.29
C GLU A 160 38.13 -9.19 -9.24
N GLU A 161 38.57 -10.35 -8.75
CA GLU A 161 39.20 -11.38 -9.58
C GLU A 161 38.22 -11.90 -10.63
N VAL A 162 37.02 -12.30 -10.21
CA VAL A 162 35.96 -12.77 -11.12
C VAL A 162 35.67 -11.70 -12.17
N LEU A 163 35.47 -10.45 -11.77
CA LEU A 163 35.19 -9.36 -12.70
C LEU A 163 36.35 -9.13 -13.70
N SER A 164 37.59 -9.24 -13.24
CA SER A 164 38.77 -9.08 -14.10
C SER A 164 38.91 -10.23 -15.11
N ASP A 165 38.51 -11.44 -14.73
CA ASP A 165 38.46 -12.58 -15.66
C ASP A 165 37.40 -12.38 -16.75
N ILE A 166 36.22 -11.86 -16.40
CA ILE A 166 35.19 -11.48 -17.38
C ILE A 166 35.74 -10.45 -18.36
N GLU A 167 36.36 -9.39 -17.85
CA GLU A 167 36.91 -8.34 -18.71
C GLU A 167 38.03 -8.85 -19.63
N ARG A 168 38.81 -9.86 -19.20
CA ARG A 168 39.80 -10.52 -20.07
C ARG A 168 39.14 -11.38 -21.15
N SER A 169 38.02 -12.04 -20.84
CA SER A 169 37.40 -13.02 -21.73
C SER A 169 36.51 -12.36 -22.79
N ILE A 170 35.69 -11.38 -22.40
CA ILE A 170 34.74 -10.70 -23.30
C ILE A 170 35.08 -9.22 -23.56
N GLY A 171 36.14 -8.70 -22.94
CA GLY A 171 36.53 -7.30 -23.03
C GLY A 171 35.78 -6.40 -22.05
N VAL A 172 36.32 -5.19 -21.85
CA VAL A 172 35.67 -4.13 -21.09
C VAL A 172 34.50 -3.56 -21.90
N ASN A 173 33.30 -3.56 -21.30
CA ASN A 173 32.07 -3.08 -21.92
C ASN A 173 31.15 -2.44 -20.87
N GLU A 174 29.99 -1.93 -21.28
CA GLU A 174 29.04 -1.24 -20.37
C GLU A 174 28.73 -2.08 -19.11
N ALA A 175 28.45 -3.36 -19.27
CA ALA A 175 28.04 -4.23 -18.18
C ALA A 175 29.18 -4.40 -17.16
N THR A 176 30.38 -4.77 -17.62
CA THR A 176 31.55 -4.93 -16.75
C THR A 176 31.96 -3.63 -16.08
N GLY A 177 31.86 -2.51 -16.82
CA GLY A 177 32.12 -1.18 -16.28
C GLY A 177 31.18 -0.80 -15.14
N LEU A 178 29.87 -0.99 -15.31
CA LEU A 178 28.89 -0.71 -14.25
C LEU A 178 29.02 -1.67 -13.06
N THR A 179 29.37 -2.93 -13.30
CA THR A 179 29.65 -3.90 -12.23
C THR A 179 30.87 -3.49 -11.41
N ARG A 180 31.95 -3.02 -12.07
CA ARG A 180 33.14 -2.49 -11.40
C ARG A 180 32.80 -1.27 -10.53
N TYR A 181 32.04 -0.33 -11.10
CA TYR A 181 31.54 0.82 -10.37
C TYR A 181 30.75 0.40 -9.12
N ASN A 182 29.77 -0.50 -9.27
CA ASN A 182 28.95 -0.98 -8.14
C ASN A 182 29.79 -1.69 -7.08
N LEU A 183 30.76 -2.53 -7.48
CA LEU A 183 31.69 -3.18 -6.55
C LEU A 183 32.46 -2.16 -5.71
N MET A 184 32.98 -1.09 -6.33
CA MET A 184 33.67 -0.01 -5.61
C MET A 184 32.73 0.73 -4.64
N ILE A 185 31.46 0.94 -5.01
CA ILE A 185 30.44 1.49 -4.10
C ILE A 185 30.23 0.57 -2.89
N TYR A 186 30.10 -0.74 -3.09
CA TYR A 186 29.96 -1.69 -1.99
C TYR A 186 31.19 -1.79 -1.08
N GLN A 187 32.38 -1.50 -1.61
CA GLN A 187 33.61 -1.36 -0.83
C GLN A 187 33.67 -0.04 -0.01
N GLY A 188 32.70 0.86 -0.18
CA GLY A 188 32.69 2.18 0.46
C GLY A 188 33.58 3.23 -0.24
N LYS A 189 34.08 2.94 -1.44
CA LYS A 189 34.98 3.83 -2.20
C LYS A 189 34.22 4.74 -3.17
N GLN A 190 33.30 5.54 -2.63
CA GLN A 190 32.36 6.31 -3.46
C GLN A 190 33.03 7.31 -4.40
N GLU A 191 34.02 8.06 -3.92
CA GLU A 191 34.73 9.06 -4.74
C GLU A 191 35.55 8.40 -5.87
N GLU A 192 36.25 7.30 -5.56
CA GLU A 192 37.02 6.55 -6.56
C GLU A 192 36.11 5.89 -7.60
N ALA A 193 34.97 5.34 -7.17
CA ALA A 193 33.96 4.76 -8.06
C ALA A 193 33.44 5.79 -9.04
N MET A 194 33.10 7.00 -8.56
CA MET A 194 32.63 8.08 -9.42
C MET A 194 33.70 8.55 -10.40
N LYS A 195 34.95 8.71 -9.95
CA LYS A 195 36.07 9.04 -10.83
C LYS A 195 36.26 7.99 -11.91
N TYR A 196 36.21 6.71 -11.55
CA TYR A 196 36.29 5.60 -12.48
C TYR A 196 35.16 5.66 -13.52
N LEU A 197 33.90 5.80 -13.08
CA LEU A 197 32.74 5.78 -13.97
C LEU A 197 32.76 6.97 -14.95
N VAL A 198 33.19 8.15 -14.51
CA VAL A 198 33.35 9.33 -15.37
C VAL A 198 34.43 9.12 -16.44
N GLU A 199 35.58 8.53 -16.10
CA GLU A 199 36.61 8.21 -17.10
C GLU A 199 36.17 7.08 -18.04
N PHE A 200 35.50 6.06 -17.49
CA PHE A 200 34.93 4.96 -18.27
C PHE A 200 33.94 5.46 -19.33
N ASP A 201 33.04 6.38 -18.95
CA ASP A 201 32.02 6.96 -19.83
C ASP A 201 32.58 7.84 -20.96
N LYS A 202 33.85 8.27 -20.88
CA LYS A 202 34.53 8.95 -22.01
C LYS A 202 34.89 8.00 -23.14
N ILE A 203 35.15 6.73 -22.82
CA ILE A 203 35.62 5.71 -23.77
C ILE A 203 34.48 4.76 -24.17
N TYR A 204 33.69 4.31 -23.18
CA TYR A 204 32.64 3.31 -23.31
C TYR A 204 31.25 3.87 -22.97
N GLY A 205 31.06 5.19 -23.10
CA GLY A 205 29.84 5.86 -22.71
C GLY A 205 28.61 5.33 -23.43
N SER A 206 27.53 5.19 -22.66
CA SER A 206 26.23 4.73 -23.12
C SER A 206 25.12 5.58 -22.50
N VAL A 207 23.88 5.33 -22.95
CA VAL A 207 22.69 5.94 -22.34
C VAL A 207 22.59 5.64 -20.84
N ARG A 208 22.96 4.41 -20.44
CA ARG A 208 22.85 3.95 -19.05
C ARG A 208 23.95 4.54 -18.17
N THR A 209 25.20 4.55 -18.63
CA THR A 209 26.32 5.12 -17.86
C THR A 209 26.12 6.62 -17.64
N ALA A 210 25.71 7.35 -18.67
CA ALA A 210 25.41 8.78 -18.55
C ALA A 210 24.28 9.03 -17.55
N SER A 211 23.19 8.24 -17.58
CA SER A 211 22.11 8.37 -16.59
C SER A 211 22.58 8.09 -15.16
N VAL A 212 23.38 7.03 -14.94
CA VAL A 212 23.90 6.69 -13.60
C VAL A 212 24.82 7.79 -13.07
N ILE A 213 25.67 8.38 -13.91
CA ILE A 213 26.50 9.52 -13.51
C ILE A 213 25.62 10.73 -13.15
N GLY A 214 24.58 10.98 -13.95
CA GLY A 214 23.58 12.01 -13.67
C GLY A 214 22.92 11.83 -12.30
N ASP A 215 22.44 10.62 -12.01
CA ASP A 215 21.78 10.26 -10.74
C ASP A 215 22.69 10.48 -9.53
N ASN A 216 23.97 10.13 -9.65
CA ASN A 216 24.94 10.36 -8.56
C ASN A 216 25.19 11.85 -8.32
N PHE A 217 25.37 12.65 -9.38
CA PHE A 217 25.53 14.08 -9.22
C PHE A 217 24.26 14.76 -8.69
N ALA A 218 23.08 14.29 -9.07
CA ALA A 218 21.81 14.75 -8.51
C ALA A 218 21.72 14.43 -7.00
N ALA A 219 22.13 13.24 -6.58
CA ALA A 219 22.18 12.87 -5.16
C ALA A 219 23.16 13.74 -4.36
N GLU A 220 24.25 14.19 -4.99
CA GLU A 220 25.21 15.16 -4.43
C GLU A 220 24.74 16.62 -4.53
N GLN A 221 23.51 16.89 -5.01
CA GLN A 221 22.94 18.23 -5.23
C GLN A 221 23.74 19.08 -6.24
N LYS A 222 24.49 18.42 -7.14
CA LYS A 222 25.23 19.04 -8.24
C LYS A 222 24.36 19.10 -9.50
N ASP A 223 23.22 19.75 -9.38
CA ASP A 223 22.11 19.72 -10.35
C ASP A 223 22.52 20.10 -11.79
N SER A 224 23.38 21.10 -11.94
CA SER A 224 23.85 21.53 -13.27
C SER A 224 24.73 20.48 -13.96
N VAL A 225 25.50 19.71 -13.21
CA VAL A 225 26.31 18.62 -13.77
C VAL A 225 25.42 17.42 -14.08
N ALA A 226 24.51 17.07 -13.17
CA ALA A 226 23.52 16.02 -13.39
C ALA A 226 22.71 16.26 -14.68
N GLN A 227 22.26 17.51 -14.88
CA GLN A 227 21.54 17.93 -16.08
C GLN A 227 22.32 17.65 -17.38
N ILE A 228 23.62 17.94 -17.41
CA ILE A 228 24.47 17.69 -18.58
C ILE A 228 24.50 16.20 -18.93
N TYR A 229 24.62 15.34 -17.92
CA TYR A 229 24.67 13.89 -18.12
C TYR A 229 23.31 13.30 -18.52
N TYR A 230 22.19 13.79 -17.97
CA TYR A 230 20.87 13.41 -18.44
C TYR A 230 20.63 13.84 -19.90
N LEU A 231 21.03 15.06 -20.26
CA LEU A 231 20.96 15.52 -21.65
C LEU A 231 21.86 14.70 -22.57
N LYS A 232 23.06 14.30 -22.12
CA LYS A 232 23.93 13.37 -22.86
C LYS A 232 23.23 12.03 -23.10
N ALA A 233 22.59 11.45 -22.08
CA ALA A 233 21.85 10.21 -22.22
C ALA A 233 20.69 10.34 -23.23
N LEU A 234 19.90 11.42 -23.12
CA LEU A 234 18.78 11.70 -24.01
C LEU A 234 19.21 12.06 -25.45
N ALA A 235 20.43 12.57 -25.64
CA ALA A 235 20.99 12.76 -26.98
C ALA A 235 21.31 11.42 -27.67
N LEU A 236 21.66 10.38 -26.90
CA LEU A 236 21.89 9.02 -27.41
C LEU A 236 20.58 8.26 -27.63
N ALA A 237 19.63 8.41 -26.71
CA ALA A 237 18.31 7.77 -26.77
C ALA A 237 17.23 8.73 -26.22
N PRO A 238 16.52 9.48 -27.11
CA PRO A 238 15.56 10.51 -26.70
C PRO A 238 14.38 10.02 -25.85
N ASP A 239 14.05 8.73 -25.93
CA ASP A 239 12.97 8.07 -25.20
C ASP A 239 13.46 7.33 -23.94
N TYR A 240 14.74 7.48 -23.56
CA TYR A 240 15.29 6.82 -22.39
C TYR A 240 14.72 7.37 -21.09
N MET A 241 13.77 6.62 -20.56
CA MET A 241 12.92 7.05 -19.45
C MET A 241 13.67 7.42 -18.17
N PRO A 242 14.69 6.67 -17.70
CA PRO A 242 15.41 7.04 -16.48
C PRO A 242 16.04 8.44 -16.55
N ALA A 243 16.70 8.78 -17.67
CA ALA A 243 17.29 10.11 -17.84
C ALA A 243 16.23 11.20 -18.03
N SER A 244 15.11 10.90 -18.70
CA SER A 244 13.99 11.85 -18.83
C SER A 244 13.38 12.18 -17.47
N PHE A 245 13.20 11.17 -16.61
CA PHE A 245 12.71 11.34 -15.25
C PHE A 245 13.71 12.12 -14.37
N GLY A 246 14.99 11.75 -14.40
CA GLY A 246 16.04 12.47 -13.67
C GLY A 246 16.11 13.95 -14.09
N LEU A 247 16.05 14.24 -15.39
CA LEU A 247 16.01 15.60 -15.91
C LEU A 247 14.76 16.37 -15.47
N ALA A 248 13.60 15.70 -15.42
CA ALA A 248 12.37 16.31 -14.91
C ALA A 248 12.55 16.78 -13.46
N GLU A 249 13.14 15.95 -12.59
CA GLU A 249 13.38 16.35 -11.20
C GLU A 249 14.35 17.53 -11.08
N ILE A 250 15.38 17.61 -11.93
CA ILE A 250 16.25 18.79 -12.00
C ILE A 250 15.43 20.04 -12.36
N TYR A 251 14.52 19.95 -13.34
CA TYR A 251 13.63 21.06 -13.69
C TYR A 251 12.70 21.45 -12.53
N ARG A 252 12.16 20.47 -11.80
CA ARG A 252 11.31 20.70 -10.63
C ARG A 252 12.05 21.44 -9.52
N ILE A 253 13.30 21.05 -9.23
CA ILE A 253 14.16 21.69 -8.22
C ILE A 253 14.50 23.12 -8.62
N LYS A 254 14.79 23.35 -9.91
CA LYS A 254 15.09 24.68 -10.47
C LYS A 254 13.86 25.56 -10.68
N GLY A 255 12.65 25.07 -10.40
CA GLY A 255 11.40 25.80 -10.59
C GLY A 255 10.97 25.96 -12.06
N GLN A 256 11.56 25.17 -12.97
CA GLN A 256 11.25 25.18 -14.41
C GLN A 256 10.08 24.24 -14.70
N TYR A 257 8.89 24.57 -14.16
CA TYR A 257 7.77 23.64 -14.12
C TYR A 257 7.20 23.25 -15.49
N ASP A 258 7.26 24.13 -16.49
CA ASP A 258 6.83 23.81 -17.85
C ASP A 258 7.61 22.63 -18.42
N LEU A 259 8.95 22.68 -18.28
CA LEU A 259 9.85 21.61 -18.73
C LEU A 259 9.73 20.35 -17.87
N TYR A 260 9.44 20.51 -16.56
CA TYR A 260 9.15 19.38 -15.68
C TYR A 260 7.93 18.59 -16.16
N PHE A 261 6.80 19.26 -16.41
CA PHE A 261 5.57 18.59 -16.86
C PHE A 261 5.72 18.00 -18.27
N GLU A 262 6.44 18.67 -19.17
CA GLU A 262 6.77 18.15 -20.51
C GLU A 262 7.45 16.77 -20.42
N ARG A 263 8.36 16.58 -19.46
CA ARG A 263 9.11 15.33 -19.28
C ARG A 263 8.38 14.29 -18.45
N MET A 264 7.56 14.71 -17.48
CA MET A 264 6.81 13.79 -16.62
C MET A 264 5.60 13.15 -17.29
N ASN A 265 4.94 13.85 -18.21
CA ASN A 265 3.74 13.32 -18.86
C ASN A 265 4.02 12.02 -19.65
N PRO A 266 5.06 11.94 -20.50
CA PRO A 266 5.44 10.69 -21.18
C PRO A 266 5.73 9.54 -20.21
N PHE A 267 6.40 9.82 -19.09
CA PHE A 267 6.68 8.83 -18.05
C PHE A 267 5.38 8.24 -17.48
N LEU A 268 4.43 9.09 -17.12
CA LEU A 268 3.16 8.65 -16.54
C LEU A 268 2.28 7.92 -17.56
N SER A 269 2.30 8.31 -18.84
CA SER A 269 1.55 7.64 -19.90
C SER A 269 2.17 6.32 -20.41
N ASN A 270 3.44 6.03 -20.10
CA ASN A 270 4.14 4.85 -20.63
C ASN A 270 3.67 3.53 -19.97
N ARG A 271 3.00 2.65 -20.74
CA ARG A 271 2.46 1.38 -20.22
C ARG A 271 3.51 0.34 -19.80
N GLU A 272 4.74 0.46 -20.27
CA GLU A 272 5.83 -0.48 -19.94
C GLU A 272 6.49 -0.17 -18.60
N VAL A 273 6.28 1.03 -18.06
CA VAL A 273 6.82 1.42 -16.76
C VAL A 273 5.89 0.94 -15.65
N ASP A 274 6.46 0.24 -14.67
CA ASP A 274 5.77 -0.30 -13.50
C ASP A 274 4.87 0.76 -12.83
N PRO A 275 3.55 0.51 -12.72
CA PRO A 275 2.61 1.42 -12.08
C PRO A 275 2.98 1.72 -10.62
N PHE A 276 3.58 0.78 -9.88
CA PHE A 276 3.97 0.99 -8.49
C PHE A 276 4.94 2.17 -8.34
N MET A 277 5.94 2.27 -9.21
CA MET A 277 6.90 3.39 -9.19
C MET A 277 6.20 4.73 -9.42
N LYS A 278 5.26 4.77 -10.37
CA LYS A 278 4.49 5.98 -10.68
C LYS A 278 3.56 6.39 -9.56
N VAL A 279 2.87 5.43 -8.95
CA VAL A 279 1.99 5.66 -7.79
C VAL A 279 2.80 6.16 -6.60
N SER A 280 3.95 5.56 -6.32
CA SER A 280 4.85 6.02 -5.26
C SER A 280 5.26 7.48 -5.46
N TYR A 281 5.67 7.82 -6.68
CA TYR A 281 6.02 9.19 -7.03
C TYR A 281 4.83 10.15 -6.90
N MET A 282 3.66 9.80 -7.45
CA MET A 282 2.47 10.65 -7.37
C MET A 282 2.02 10.84 -5.92
N LYS A 283 2.08 9.83 -5.07
CA LYS A 283 1.80 9.98 -3.64
C LYS A 283 2.72 11.01 -2.98
N GLN A 284 4.01 11.03 -3.31
CA GLN A 284 4.93 12.04 -2.81
C GLN A 284 4.52 13.46 -3.27
N ILE A 285 4.21 13.64 -4.55
CA ILE A 285 3.75 14.92 -5.09
C ILE A 285 2.43 15.37 -4.43
N LEU A 286 1.49 14.44 -4.24
CA LEU A 286 0.17 14.70 -3.66
C LEU A 286 0.21 15.03 -2.15
N THR A 287 1.35 14.88 -1.48
CA THR A 287 1.51 15.37 -0.09
C THR A 287 1.65 16.89 0.01
N ASN A 288 2.05 17.56 -1.09
CA ASN A 288 2.28 19.01 -1.09
C ASN A 288 1.04 19.76 -1.60
N THR A 289 0.11 20.08 -0.69
CA THR A 289 -1.15 20.76 -1.02
C THR A 289 -0.95 22.08 -1.76
N ARG A 290 0.07 22.88 -1.41
CA ARG A 290 0.33 24.17 -2.08
C ARG A 290 0.77 23.98 -3.53
N PHE A 291 1.58 22.96 -3.78
CA PHE A 291 2.02 22.62 -5.14
C PHE A 291 0.82 22.18 -6.00
N ILE A 292 -0.04 21.31 -5.47
CA ILE A 292 -1.27 20.87 -6.14
C ILE A 292 -2.17 22.07 -6.46
N GLN A 293 -2.41 22.95 -5.50
CA GLN A 293 -3.25 24.14 -5.72
C GLN A 293 -2.69 25.07 -6.81
N THR A 294 -1.36 25.18 -6.90
CA THR A 294 -0.70 26.03 -7.90
C THR A 294 -0.76 25.42 -9.31
N PHE A 295 -0.63 24.10 -9.42
CA PHE A 295 -0.49 23.38 -10.69
C PHE A 295 -1.62 22.36 -10.93
N LEU A 296 -2.81 22.62 -10.41
CA LEU A 296 -3.91 21.65 -10.43
C LEU A 296 -4.21 21.11 -11.83
N PRO A 297 -4.27 21.92 -12.91
CA PRO A 297 -4.51 21.41 -14.26
C PRO A 297 -3.42 20.44 -14.76
N GLN A 298 -2.16 20.72 -14.44
CA GLN A 298 -1.03 19.88 -14.83
C GLN A 298 -1.00 18.59 -14.01
N ILE A 299 -1.29 18.65 -12.71
CA ILE A 299 -1.41 17.46 -11.85
C ILE A 299 -2.60 16.59 -12.28
N ASP A 300 -3.74 17.19 -12.63
CA ASP A 300 -4.91 16.48 -13.18
C ASP A 300 -4.53 15.74 -14.47
N THR A 301 -3.78 16.38 -15.37
CA THR A 301 -3.26 15.75 -16.59
C THR A 301 -2.31 14.59 -16.28
N MET A 302 -1.39 14.76 -15.33
CA MET A 302 -0.47 13.70 -14.88
C MET A 302 -1.23 12.49 -14.32
N MET A 303 -2.22 12.74 -13.46
CA MET A 303 -3.05 11.70 -12.86
C MET A 303 -3.92 10.97 -13.89
N GLN A 304 -4.48 11.69 -14.86
CA GLN A 304 -5.22 11.09 -15.99
C GLN A 304 -4.32 10.24 -16.88
N ASN A 305 -3.10 10.71 -17.19
CA ASN A 305 -2.11 9.95 -17.95
C ASN A 305 -1.73 8.64 -17.24
N LEU A 306 -1.51 8.71 -15.92
CA LEU A 306 -1.24 7.54 -15.10
C LEU A 306 -2.41 6.55 -15.12
N TYR A 307 -3.63 7.01 -14.84
CA TYR A 307 -4.82 6.15 -14.82
C TYR A 307 -5.10 5.55 -16.21
N SER A 308 -4.97 6.32 -17.29
CA SER A 308 -5.21 5.85 -18.65
C SER A 308 -4.17 4.84 -19.16
N ALA A 309 -2.93 4.93 -18.66
CA ALA A 309 -1.89 3.95 -18.94
C ALA A 309 -2.16 2.62 -18.23
N HIS A 310 -2.64 2.68 -16.98
CA HIS A 310 -2.78 1.54 -16.08
C HIS A 310 -4.17 1.47 -15.42
N PRO A 311 -5.28 1.43 -16.19
CA PRO A 311 -6.64 1.52 -15.63
C PRO A 311 -7.07 0.27 -14.88
N GLU A 312 -6.33 -0.82 -15.07
CA GLU A 312 -6.54 -2.09 -14.38
C GLU A 312 -5.78 -2.16 -13.07
N ASP A 313 -4.72 -1.36 -12.86
CA ASP A 313 -3.98 -1.42 -11.61
C ASP A 313 -4.80 -0.82 -10.45
N SER A 314 -5.07 -1.64 -9.43
CA SER A 314 -5.91 -1.23 -8.29
C SER A 314 -5.29 -0.10 -7.47
N SER A 315 -3.95 -0.05 -7.36
CA SER A 315 -3.27 1.02 -6.63
C SER A 315 -3.33 2.36 -7.37
N VAL A 316 -3.29 2.31 -8.71
CA VAL A 316 -3.50 3.46 -9.58
C VAL A 316 -4.94 3.95 -9.48
N ALA A 317 -5.93 3.06 -9.61
CA ALA A 317 -7.35 3.41 -9.49
C ALA A 317 -7.66 4.06 -8.13
N TYR A 318 -7.15 3.51 -7.03
CA TYR A 318 -7.34 4.08 -5.69
C TYR A 318 -6.66 5.44 -5.53
N THR A 319 -5.41 5.58 -5.96
CA THR A 319 -4.68 6.86 -5.86
C THR A 319 -5.35 7.95 -6.71
N TYR A 320 -5.83 7.60 -7.90
CA TYR A 320 -6.58 8.52 -8.76
C TYR A 320 -7.91 8.94 -8.13
N SER A 321 -8.64 8.00 -7.54
CA SER A 321 -9.91 8.28 -6.87
C SER A 321 -9.74 9.23 -5.67
N LEU A 322 -8.69 9.05 -4.86
CA LEU A 322 -8.37 9.97 -3.77
C LEU A 322 -8.07 11.39 -4.28
N PHE A 323 -7.32 11.51 -5.38
CA PHE A 323 -7.04 12.79 -6.02
C PHE A 323 -8.31 13.46 -6.56
N LEU A 324 -9.21 12.69 -7.19
CA LEU A 324 -10.50 13.19 -7.68
C LEU A 324 -11.36 13.74 -6.54
N VAL A 325 -11.42 13.05 -5.40
CA VAL A 325 -12.12 13.55 -4.20
C VAL A 325 -11.54 14.88 -3.72
N GLN A 326 -10.20 15.00 -3.66
CA GLN A 326 -9.54 16.26 -3.28
C GLN A 326 -9.80 17.40 -4.27
N SER A 327 -10.09 17.06 -5.52
CA SER A 327 -10.37 18.00 -6.61
C SER A 327 -11.86 18.26 -6.82
N ASP A 328 -12.71 17.91 -5.86
CA ASP A 328 -14.17 18.06 -5.89
C ASP A 328 -14.88 17.29 -7.03
N LYS A 329 -14.23 16.24 -7.54
CA LYS A 329 -14.73 15.32 -8.59
C LYS A 329 -15.20 13.99 -7.99
N SER A 330 -15.91 14.03 -6.87
CA SER A 330 -16.30 12.85 -6.09
C SER A 330 -17.16 11.84 -6.86
N GLY A 331 -17.98 12.31 -7.83
CA GLY A 331 -18.77 11.43 -8.69
C GLY A 331 -17.91 10.55 -9.62
N GLU A 332 -16.83 11.12 -10.18
CA GLU A 332 -15.87 10.37 -11.00
C GLU A 332 -15.09 9.37 -10.14
N ALA A 333 -14.68 9.77 -8.93
CA ALA A 333 -13.99 8.90 -7.98
C ALA A 333 -14.81 7.65 -7.64
N LEU A 334 -16.12 7.81 -7.44
CA LEU A 334 -17.04 6.71 -7.20
C LEU A 334 -17.08 5.73 -8.38
N GLY A 335 -17.13 6.24 -9.62
CA GLY A 335 -17.09 5.42 -10.83
C GLY A 335 -15.81 4.60 -10.92
N VAL A 336 -14.65 5.24 -10.74
CA VAL A 336 -13.33 4.58 -10.81
C VAL A 336 -13.20 3.44 -9.79
N LEU A 337 -13.58 3.68 -8.52
CA LEU A 337 -13.51 2.61 -7.52
C LEU A 337 -14.60 1.56 -7.66
N PHE A 338 -15.76 1.92 -8.21
CA PHE A 338 -16.80 0.93 -8.52
C PHE A 338 -16.30 -0.05 -9.58
N ASP A 339 -15.70 0.46 -10.67
CA ASP A 339 -15.11 -0.37 -11.72
C ASP A 339 -13.95 -1.23 -11.18
N ASN A 340 -13.10 -0.66 -10.31
CA ASN A 340 -12.05 -1.41 -9.63
C ASN A 340 -12.62 -2.56 -8.77
N LEU A 341 -13.71 -2.30 -8.03
CA LEU A 341 -14.42 -3.31 -7.24
C LEU A 341 -15.02 -4.41 -8.13
N GLN A 342 -15.59 -4.07 -9.28
CA GLN A 342 -16.13 -5.07 -10.22
C GLN A 342 -15.01 -5.96 -10.79
N ARG A 343 -13.87 -5.36 -11.17
CA ARG A 343 -12.72 -6.11 -11.71
C ARG A 343 -12.10 -7.03 -10.66
N TYR A 344 -11.94 -6.53 -9.43
CA TYR A 344 -11.34 -7.26 -8.32
C TYR A 344 -12.37 -7.68 -7.27
N TYR A 345 -13.48 -8.24 -7.73
CA TYR A 345 -14.60 -8.60 -6.84
C TYR A 345 -14.16 -9.56 -5.71
N ASN A 346 -13.30 -10.53 -5.96
CA ASN A 346 -12.82 -11.43 -4.89
C ASN A 346 -11.70 -10.83 -4.02
N SER A 347 -11.35 -9.56 -4.20
CA SER A 347 -10.33 -8.87 -3.39
C SER A 347 -10.96 -8.18 -2.18
N LYS A 348 -10.48 -8.54 -0.98
CA LYS A 348 -10.83 -7.86 0.26
C LYS A 348 -10.45 -6.38 0.22
N GLU A 349 -9.30 -6.07 -0.37
CA GLU A 349 -8.78 -4.70 -0.42
C GLU A 349 -9.62 -3.81 -1.34
N ALA A 350 -10.09 -4.31 -2.49
CA ALA A 350 -10.95 -3.54 -3.39
C ALA A 350 -12.27 -3.15 -2.71
N HIS A 351 -12.87 -4.08 -1.95
CA HIS A 351 -14.04 -3.81 -1.12
C HIS A 351 -13.77 -2.75 -0.05
N ARG A 352 -12.65 -2.86 0.67
CA ARG A 352 -12.26 -1.90 1.70
C ARG A 352 -12.06 -0.50 1.13
N GLN A 353 -11.40 -0.38 -0.02
CA GLN A 353 -11.17 0.90 -0.70
C GLN A 353 -12.48 1.57 -1.10
N TYR A 354 -13.39 0.80 -1.72
CA TYR A 354 -14.71 1.31 -2.11
C TYR A 354 -15.55 1.73 -0.89
N LEU A 355 -15.59 0.89 0.16
CA LEU A 355 -16.29 1.18 1.42
C LEU A 355 -15.71 2.42 2.12
N SER A 356 -14.40 2.61 2.07
CA SER A 356 -13.72 3.79 2.64
C SER A 356 -14.09 5.07 1.89
N LEU A 357 -14.21 5.02 0.57
CA LEU A 357 -14.64 6.16 -0.24
C LEU A 357 -16.08 6.55 0.09
N ILE A 358 -17.01 5.59 0.12
CA ILE A 358 -18.41 5.91 0.42
C ILE A 358 -18.64 6.27 1.89
N TYR A 359 -17.78 5.81 2.81
CA TYR A 359 -17.71 6.32 4.18
C TYR A 359 -17.31 7.80 4.20
N TYR A 360 -16.24 8.18 3.49
CA TYR A 360 -15.79 9.56 3.39
C TYR A 360 -16.86 10.47 2.79
N LEU A 361 -17.56 10.00 1.76
CA LEU A 361 -18.68 10.70 1.12
C LEU A 361 -20.00 10.60 1.90
N GLN A 362 -19.98 9.97 3.09
CA GLN A 362 -21.13 9.85 4.00
C GLN A 362 -22.36 9.17 3.37
N MET A 363 -22.14 8.24 2.44
CA MET A 363 -23.20 7.50 1.76
C MET A 363 -23.61 6.26 2.58
N TRP A 364 -24.34 6.49 3.68
CA TRP A 364 -24.62 5.46 4.69
C TRP A 364 -25.45 4.29 4.19
N GLU A 365 -26.55 4.53 3.47
CA GLU A 365 -27.38 3.43 2.95
C GLU A 365 -26.65 2.55 1.92
N PRO A 366 -25.95 3.10 0.90
CA PRO A 366 -25.09 2.32 0.02
C PRO A 366 -24.00 1.55 0.78
N MET A 367 -23.43 2.15 1.82
CA MET A 367 -22.37 1.54 2.63
C MET A 367 -22.83 0.32 3.41
N GLU A 368 -24.03 0.35 3.99
CA GLU A 368 -24.61 -0.83 4.65
C GLU A 368 -24.80 -1.97 3.65
N LYS A 369 -25.43 -1.68 2.49
CA LYS A 369 -25.66 -2.69 1.44
C LYS A 369 -24.37 -3.30 0.90
N LYS A 370 -23.36 -2.47 0.62
CA LYS A 370 -22.07 -2.93 0.09
C LYS A 370 -21.26 -3.68 1.14
N SER A 371 -21.44 -3.37 2.42
CA SER A 371 -20.86 -4.16 3.51
C SER A 371 -21.50 -5.56 3.57
N ASP A 372 -22.82 -5.68 3.36
CA ASP A 372 -23.50 -6.98 3.27
C ASP A 372 -23.01 -7.82 2.09
N GLU A 373 -22.84 -7.20 0.91
CA GLU A 373 -22.25 -7.86 -0.27
C GLU A 373 -20.82 -8.37 0.03
N ALA A 374 -20.00 -7.55 0.70
CA ALA A 374 -18.65 -7.94 1.11
C ALA A 374 -18.67 -9.09 2.12
N LEU A 375 -19.58 -9.08 3.10
CA LEU A 375 -19.70 -10.11 4.13
C LEU A 375 -20.21 -11.45 3.58
N ALA A 376 -20.91 -11.45 2.44
CA ALA A 376 -21.27 -12.67 1.73
C ALA A 376 -20.04 -13.39 1.13
N LEU A 377 -18.98 -12.64 0.82
CA LEU A 377 -17.70 -13.17 0.31
C LEU A 377 -16.69 -13.45 1.44
N PHE A 378 -16.58 -12.51 2.38
CA PHE A 378 -15.62 -12.51 3.48
C PHE A 378 -16.36 -12.68 4.80
N VAL A 379 -16.82 -13.90 5.02
CA VAL A 379 -17.69 -14.26 6.15
C VAL A 379 -17.00 -13.92 7.48
N ASN A 380 -17.73 -13.26 8.38
CA ASN A 380 -17.28 -12.83 9.71
C ASN A 380 -16.13 -11.80 9.72
N ASP A 381 -15.85 -11.14 8.58
CA ASP A 381 -14.81 -10.13 8.54
C ASP A 381 -15.18 -8.89 9.39
N THR A 382 -14.37 -8.63 10.40
CA THR A 382 -14.65 -7.56 11.38
C THR A 382 -14.56 -6.16 10.78
N ASP A 383 -13.78 -5.97 9.70
CA ASP A 383 -13.67 -4.65 9.05
C ASP A 383 -14.98 -4.31 8.32
N PHE A 384 -15.57 -5.28 7.63
CA PHE A 384 -16.85 -5.08 6.93
C PHE A 384 -18.03 -5.02 7.89
N LEU A 385 -17.99 -5.77 9.00
CA LEU A 385 -18.95 -5.59 10.09
C LEU A 385 -18.84 -4.18 10.71
N GLN A 386 -17.63 -3.64 10.85
CA GLN A 386 -17.42 -2.28 11.35
C GLN A 386 -18.03 -1.24 10.40
N PHE A 387 -17.78 -1.35 9.10
CA PHE A 387 -18.39 -0.46 8.10
C PHE A 387 -19.92 -0.54 8.13
N LYS A 388 -20.49 -1.76 8.17
CA LYS A 388 -21.94 -1.97 8.31
C LYS A 388 -22.49 -1.32 9.58
N GLY A 389 -21.85 -1.57 10.73
CA GLY A 389 -22.28 -1.06 12.02
C GLY A 389 -22.27 0.47 12.04
N ILE A 390 -21.22 1.11 11.51
CA ILE A 390 -21.13 2.57 11.39
C ILE A 390 -22.24 3.12 10.49
N ALA A 391 -22.46 2.54 9.32
CA ALA A 391 -23.52 2.96 8.41
C ALA A 391 -24.91 2.91 9.09
N GLN A 392 -25.16 1.88 9.91
CA GLN A 392 -26.39 1.74 10.69
C GLN A 392 -26.51 2.79 11.81
N VAL A 393 -25.41 3.13 12.50
CA VAL A 393 -25.40 4.23 13.49
C VAL A 393 -25.80 5.53 12.83
N GLN A 394 -25.16 5.87 11.71
CA GLN A 394 -25.41 7.13 11.01
C GLN A 394 -26.79 7.20 10.37
N SER A 395 -27.35 6.04 9.97
CA SER A 395 -28.72 5.94 9.46
C SER A 395 -29.79 5.87 10.57
N GLY A 396 -29.42 6.03 11.85
CA GLY A 396 -30.35 5.95 12.99
C GLY A 396 -30.88 4.55 13.31
N LYS A 397 -30.37 3.49 12.66
CA LYS A 397 -30.78 2.09 12.82
C LYS A 397 -30.15 1.47 14.08
N THR A 398 -30.42 2.08 15.23
CA THR A 398 -29.74 1.83 16.51
C THR A 398 -29.82 0.37 16.98
N VAL A 399 -30.96 -0.31 16.79
CA VAL A 399 -31.09 -1.72 17.21
C VAL A 399 -30.22 -2.63 16.34
N ASN A 400 -30.21 -2.39 15.02
CA ASN A 400 -29.40 -3.18 14.09
C ASN A 400 -27.90 -2.97 14.35
N SER A 401 -27.46 -1.73 14.60
CA SER A 401 -26.06 -1.45 14.90
C SER A 401 -25.58 -2.19 16.16
N ILE A 402 -26.39 -2.23 17.22
CA ILE A 402 -26.08 -3.02 18.44
C ILE A 402 -25.87 -4.50 18.10
N LEU A 403 -26.71 -5.08 17.25
CA LEU A 403 -26.59 -6.49 16.84
C LEU A 403 -25.30 -6.72 16.04
N THR A 404 -25.00 -5.86 15.07
CA THR A 404 -23.78 -5.95 14.25
C THR A 404 -22.52 -5.75 15.10
N PHE A 405 -22.47 -4.79 16.03
CA PHE A 405 -21.32 -4.64 16.92
C PHE A 405 -21.17 -5.81 17.91
N LYS A 406 -22.26 -6.42 18.37
CA LYS A 406 -22.19 -7.66 19.16
C LYS A 406 -21.61 -8.82 18.35
N GLU A 407 -21.86 -8.86 17.05
CA GLU A 407 -21.27 -9.84 16.14
C GLU A 407 -19.75 -9.67 16.04
N ILE A 408 -19.25 -8.43 15.92
CA ILE A 408 -17.80 -8.14 15.94
C ILE A 408 -17.13 -8.75 17.18
N LEU A 409 -17.73 -8.59 18.37
CA LEU A 409 -17.21 -9.14 19.63
C LEU A 409 -17.11 -10.67 19.67
N ARG A 410 -17.79 -11.39 18.76
CA ARG A 410 -17.70 -12.85 18.66
C ARG A 410 -16.46 -13.31 17.90
N TYR A 411 -15.95 -12.46 17.00
CA TYR A 411 -14.90 -12.81 16.05
C TYR A 411 -13.58 -12.09 16.29
N THR A 412 -13.61 -10.88 16.86
CA THR A 412 -12.38 -10.15 17.19
C THR A 412 -11.74 -10.67 18.47
N LYS A 413 -10.40 -10.78 18.44
CA LYS A 413 -9.55 -10.98 19.62
C LYS A 413 -8.69 -9.75 19.92
N ASP A 414 -8.74 -8.75 19.05
CA ASP A 414 -7.94 -7.54 19.19
C ASP A 414 -8.50 -6.68 20.33
N SER A 415 -7.65 -6.38 21.32
CA SER A 415 -8.07 -5.69 22.54
C SER A 415 -8.64 -4.30 22.24
N ALA A 416 -8.00 -3.55 21.34
CA ALA A 416 -8.43 -2.21 20.97
C ALA A 416 -9.82 -2.23 20.30
N THR A 417 -10.01 -3.17 19.36
CA THR A 417 -11.30 -3.39 18.70
C THR A 417 -12.38 -3.79 19.69
N VAL A 418 -12.09 -4.68 20.65
CA VAL A 418 -13.03 -5.07 21.71
C VAL A 418 -13.46 -3.85 22.53
N VAL A 419 -12.51 -3.04 23.00
CA VAL A 419 -12.75 -1.85 23.82
C VAL A 419 -13.60 -0.81 23.06
N ASN A 420 -13.23 -0.51 21.81
CA ASN A 420 -13.96 0.44 20.98
C ASN A 420 -15.38 -0.05 20.65
N THR A 421 -15.54 -1.35 20.37
CA THR A 421 -16.84 -1.97 20.08
C THR A 421 -17.75 -1.95 21.31
N LEU A 422 -17.23 -2.25 22.50
CA LEU A 422 -18.01 -2.17 23.75
C LEU A 422 -18.47 -0.74 24.05
N THR A 423 -17.60 0.26 23.81
CA THR A 423 -17.96 1.68 23.94
C THR A 423 -19.10 2.04 22.99
N THR A 424 -18.99 1.64 21.73
CA THR A 424 -20.02 1.92 20.71
C THR A 424 -21.35 1.26 21.06
N ILE A 425 -21.33 0.00 21.53
CA ILE A 425 -22.53 -0.68 22.02
C ILE A 425 -23.15 0.08 23.20
N ALA A 426 -22.34 0.62 24.12
CA ALA A 426 -22.82 1.41 25.24
C ALA A 426 -23.54 2.68 24.75
N ASP A 427 -22.91 3.44 23.85
CA ASP A 427 -23.47 4.65 23.23
C ASP A 427 -24.82 4.35 22.56
N MET A 428 -24.88 3.27 21.75
CA MET A 428 -26.09 2.89 21.03
C MET A 428 -27.19 2.40 21.97
N ASN A 429 -26.86 1.65 23.03
CA ASN A 429 -27.86 1.25 24.04
C ASN A 429 -28.45 2.47 24.76
N TYR A 430 -27.64 3.50 25.04
CA TYR A 430 -28.16 4.71 25.66
C TYR A 430 -29.13 5.42 24.73
N ARG A 431 -28.76 5.60 23.46
CA ARG A 431 -29.62 6.20 22.42
C ARG A 431 -30.91 5.42 22.18
N ALA A 432 -30.87 4.08 22.29
CA ALA A 432 -32.06 3.22 22.22
C ALA A 432 -32.95 3.27 23.48
N GLY A 433 -32.59 4.05 24.51
CA GLY A 433 -33.31 4.10 25.79
C GLY A 433 -32.96 2.97 26.76
N ASN A 434 -32.08 2.04 26.38
CA ASN A 434 -31.63 0.90 27.19
C ASN A 434 -30.52 1.32 28.18
N LYS A 435 -30.76 2.37 28.97
CA LYS A 435 -29.77 3.04 29.83
C LYS A 435 -29.04 2.09 30.79
N LYS A 436 -29.76 1.12 31.37
CA LYS A 436 -29.17 0.11 32.28
C LYS A 436 -28.09 -0.72 31.58
N GLU A 437 -28.35 -1.15 30.35
CA GLU A 437 -27.40 -1.96 29.60
C GLU A 437 -26.25 -1.09 29.09
N ALA A 438 -26.51 0.17 28.70
CA ALA A 438 -25.47 1.13 28.33
C ALA A 438 -24.42 1.28 29.45
N TYR A 439 -24.84 1.55 30.68
CA TYR A 439 -23.93 1.71 31.82
C TYR A 439 -23.14 0.46 32.15
N LYS A 440 -23.74 -0.73 31.97
CA LYS A 440 -23.03 -2.00 32.12
C LYS A 440 -21.92 -2.16 31.07
N TYR A 441 -22.16 -1.77 29.82
CA TYR A 441 -21.14 -1.80 28.76
C TYR A 441 -20.03 -0.78 29.00
N TYR A 442 -20.32 0.43 29.49
CA TYR A 442 -19.25 1.36 29.90
C TYR A 442 -18.42 0.81 31.05
N GLN A 443 -19.06 0.26 32.09
CA GLN A 443 -18.35 -0.37 33.20
C GLN A 443 -17.47 -1.54 32.72
N LYS A 444 -17.96 -2.36 31.80
CA LYS A 444 -17.17 -3.43 31.19
C LYS A 444 -15.98 -2.86 30.42
N THR A 445 -16.18 -1.80 29.66
CA THR A 445 -15.12 -1.14 28.90
C THR A 445 -14.03 -0.58 29.81
N LEU A 446 -14.41 0.21 30.82
CA LEU A 446 -13.48 0.84 31.76
C LEU A 446 -12.84 -0.17 32.73
N LYS A 447 -13.40 -1.38 32.86
CA LYS A 447 -12.74 -2.49 33.55
C LYS A 447 -11.59 -3.09 32.71
N LEU A 448 -11.75 -3.13 31.39
CA LEU A 448 -10.72 -3.62 30.47
C LEU A 448 -9.65 -2.56 30.24
N GLU A 449 -10.08 -1.32 29.96
CA GLU A 449 -9.20 -0.19 29.68
C GLU A 449 -9.64 1.03 30.51
N PRO A 450 -9.09 1.19 31.73
CA PRO A 450 -9.50 2.26 32.66
C PRO A 450 -9.26 3.67 32.15
N ARG A 451 -8.35 3.85 31.18
CA ARG A 451 -8.01 5.14 30.57
C ARG A 451 -8.55 5.28 29.13
N GLN A 452 -9.58 4.54 28.76
CA GLN A 452 -10.25 4.73 27.47
C GLN A 452 -11.03 6.06 27.47
N LEU A 453 -10.38 7.13 27.01
CA LEU A 453 -10.90 8.51 27.08
C LEU A 453 -12.29 8.67 26.44
N PRO A 454 -12.58 8.10 25.25
CA PRO A 454 -13.94 8.19 24.68
C PRO A 454 -15.02 7.57 25.57
N ALA A 455 -14.72 6.44 26.22
CA ALA A 455 -15.68 5.78 27.11
C ALA A 455 -15.87 6.56 28.42
N LEU A 456 -14.81 7.13 28.98
CA LEU A 456 -14.89 8.02 30.15
C LEU A 456 -15.75 9.25 29.85
N ASN A 457 -15.51 9.88 28.70
CA ASN A 457 -16.24 11.06 28.26
C ASN A 457 -17.74 10.75 28.08
N ASN A 458 -18.07 9.78 27.23
CA ASN A 458 -19.46 9.47 26.90
C ASN A 458 -20.23 8.98 28.13
N TYR A 459 -19.60 8.16 28.99
CA TYR A 459 -20.25 7.72 30.23
C TYR A 459 -20.48 8.87 31.20
N ALA A 460 -19.51 9.77 31.36
CA ALA A 460 -19.67 10.96 32.19
C ALA A 460 -20.80 11.86 31.67
N TYR A 461 -20.84 12.10 30.37
CA TYR A 461 -21.88 12.87 29.72
C TYR A 461 -23.27 12.27 29.95
N PHE A 462 -23.44 10.97 29.73
CA PHE A 462 -24.73 10.31 29.91
C PHE A 462 -25.20 10.23 31.36
N LEU A 463 -24.27 10.08 32.31
CA LEU A 463 -24.59 10.23 33.74
C LEU A 463 -25.08 11.65 34.06
N ALA A 464 -24.44 12.66 33.46
CA ALA A 464 -24.80 14.06 33.64
C ALA A 464 -26.19 14.37 33.08
N LEU A 465 -26.50 13.91 31.86
CA LEU A 465 -27.83 14.05 31.24
C LEU A 465 -28.92 13.38 32.07
N ASP A 466 -28.62 12.24 32.70
CA ASP A 466 -29.55 11.56 33.61
C ASP A 466 -29.65 12.23 35.00
N GLY A 467 -28.84 13.24 35.30
CA GLY A 467 -28.73 13.84 36.62
C GLY A 467 -28.21 12.87 37.69
N LYS A 468 -27.48 11.82 37.29
CA LYS A 468 -27.01 10.73 38.16
C LYS A 468 -25.52 10.83 38.42
N GLU A 469 -25.12 10.51 39.66
CA GLU A 469 -23.72 10.35 40.06
C GLU A 469 -22.81 11.50 39.56
N LEU A 470 -23.24 12.76 39.60
CA LEU A 470 -22.49 13.91 39.05
C LEU A 470 -21.04 14.00 39.55
N LYS A 471 -20.77 13.63 40.81
CA LYS A 471 -19.40 13.56 41.36
C LYS A 471 -18.51 12.54 40.63
N LYS A 472 -19.08 11.42 40.19
CA LYS A 472 -18.38 10.38 39.42
C LYS A 472 -18.21 10.82 37.97
N ALA A 473 -19.25 11.40 37.36
CA ALA A 473 -19.15 12.01 36.03
C ALA A 473 -18.02 13.05 36.00
N TYR A 474 -17.97 13.94 37.00
CA TYR A 474 -16.89 14.93 37.16
C TYR A 474 -15.50 14.27 37.23
N LYS A 475 -15.32 13.24 38.06
CA LYS A 475 -14.03 12.53 38.16
C LYS A 475 -13.60 11.91 36.83
N MET A 476 -14.53 11.29 36.10
CA MET A 476 -14.24 10.66 34.80
C MET A 476 -13.90 11.71 33.74
N SER A 477 -14.70 12.77 33.64
CA SER A 477 -14.48 13.85 32.66
C SER A 477 -13.24 14.70 33.00
N LYS A 478 -12.87 14.80 34.28
CA LYS A 478 -11.60 15.43 34.67
C LYS A 478 -10.40 14.68 34.08
N ILE A 479 -10.42 13.35 34.07
CA ILE A 479 -9.34 12.54 33.45
C ILE A 479 -9.23 12.85 31.96
N THR A 480 -10.34 13.05 31.25
CA THR A 480 -10.32 13.29 29.80
C THR A 480 -9.72 14.65 29.45
N ILE A 481 -10.05 15.70 30.20
CA ILE A 481 -9.46 17.03 29.98
C ILE A 481 -8.01 17.14 30.49
N GLU A 482 -7.60 16.33 31.47
CA GLU A 482 -6.19 16.27 31.90
C GLU A 482 -5.33 15.56 30.84
N ALA A 483 -5.88 14.55 30.17
CA ALA A 483 -5.20 13.81 29.11
C ALA A 483 -5.16 14.59 27.79
N GLU A 484 -6.26 15.24 27.42
CA GLU A 484 -6.37 16.04 26.19
C GLU A 484 -6.94 17.45 26.49
N PRO A 485 -6.10 18.38 26.98
CA PRO A 485 -6.56 19.69 27.48
C PRO A 485 -7.19 20.61 26.45
N ASN A 486 -6.99 20.32 25.16
CA ASN A 486 -7.47 21.14 24.04
C ASN A 486 -8.54 20.44 23.22
N ASN A 487 -9.04 19.27 23.66
CA ASN A 487 -10.11 18.55 22.95
C ASN A 487 -11.47 19.22 23.24
N PRO A 488 -12.12 19.85 22.25
CA PRO A 488 -13.34 20.63 22.48
C PRO A 488 -14.50 19.75 22.98
N THR A 489 -14.60 18.49 22.55
CA THR A 489 -15.65 17.55 22.97
C THR A 489 -15.54 17.19 24.45
N TYR A 490 -14.32 17.01 24.95
CA TYR A 490 -14.07 16.68 26.35
C TYR A 490 -14.27 17.90 27.26
N LEU A 491 -13.87 19.08 26.78
CA LEU A 491 -14.10 20.34 27.47
C LEU A 491 -15.59 20.65 27.59
N ASP A 492 -16.39 20.43 26.54
CA ASP A 492 -17.85 20.57 26.56
C ASP A 492 -18.49 19.69 27.63
N THR A 493 -18.17 18.39 27.61
CA THR A 493 -18.71 17.44 28.60
C THR A 493 -18.35 17.85 30.02
N PHE A 494 -17.09 18.26 30.25
CA PHE A 494 -16.63 18.70 31.57
C PHE A 494 -17.33 19.97 32.04
N ALA A 495 -17.43 20.98 31.16
CA ALA A 495 -18.10 22.24 31.45
C ALA A 495 -19.59 22.05 31.71
N TRP A 496 -20.25 21.16 30.97
CA TRP A 496 -21.63 20.81 31.18
C TRP A 496 -21.86 20.15 32.56
N ILE A 497 -20.98 19.24 32.95
CA ILE A 497 -21.02 18.64 34.30
C ILE A 497 -20.82 19.71 35.38
N LEU A 498 -19.85 20.61 35.22
CA LEU A 498 -19.63 21.74 36.14
C LEU A 498 -20.89 22.61 36.27
N HIS A 499 -21.54 22.92 35.16
CA HIS A 499 -22.79 23.67 35.15
C HIS A 499 -23.89 22.96 35.95
N LEU A 500 -24.09 21.67 35.71
CA LEU A 500 -25.08 20.86 36.44
C LEU A 500 -24.76 20.71 37.93
N MET A 501 -23.49 20.89 38.32
CA MET A 501 -23.05 20.94 39.71
C MET A 501 -23.17 22.34 40.35
N GLY A 502 -23.63 23.36 39.60
CA GLY A 502 -23.77 24.75 40.06
C GLY A 502 -22.52 25.62 39.91
N ASN A 503 -21.42 25.06 39.38
CA ASN A 503 -20.14 25.76 39.20
C ASN A 503 -20.10 26.54 37.87
N HIS A 504 -21.07 27.45 37.68
CA HIS A 504 -21.28 28.11 36.39
C HIS A 504 -20.10 29.00 35.96
N ILE A 505 -19.39 29.64 36.90
CA ILE A 505 -18.23 30.49 36.60
C ILE A 505 -17.09 29.68 36.01
N GLU A 506 -16.79 28.53 36.60
CA GLU A 506 -15.74 27.62 36.10
C GLU A 506 -16.16 27.02 34.76
N ALA A 507 -17.42 26.57 34.64
CA ALA A 507 -17.98 26.08 33.39
C ALA A 507 -17.82 27.10 32.25
N LYS A 508 -18.09 28.39 32.51
CA LYS A 508 -17.91 29.46 31.53
C LYS A 508 -16.46 29.57 31.04
N SER A 509 -15.48 29.42 31.95
CA SER A 509 -14.06 29.46 31.60
C SER A 509 -13.67 28.28 30.70
N VAL A 510 -14.14 27.08 31.04
CA VAL A 510 -13.87 25.87 30.26
C VAL A 510 -14.51 25.96 28.87
N PHE A 511 -15.76 26.43 28.76
CA PHE A 511 -16.39 26.67 27.47
C PHE A 511 -15.63 27.68 26.61
N LYS A 512 -15.15 28.79 27.20
CA LYS A 512 -14.31 29.75 26.47
C LYS A 512 -13.05 29.09 25.90
N HIS A 513 -12.45 28.17 26.65
CA HIS A 513 -11.32 27.38 26.17
C HIS A 513 -11.74 26.46 25.02
N ALA A 514 -12.85 25.72 25.15
CA ALA A 514 -13.38 24.87 24.07
C ALA A 514 -13.63 25.66 22.77
N MET A 515 -14.13 26.89 22.86
CA MET A 515 -14.39 27.78 21.72
C MET A 515 -13.13 28.19 20.95
N ILE A 516 -11.94 28.16 21.57
CA ILE A 516 -10.66 28.42 20.89
C ILE A 516 -10.27 27.25 20.00
N TYR A 517 -10.64 26.02 20.37
CA TYR A 517 -10.22 24.78 19.72
C TYR A 517 -11.34 24.09 18.93
N GLY A 518 -12.22 24.88 18.29
CA GLY A 518 -13.25 24.34 17.39
C GLY A 518 -14.66 24.23 17.98
N GLY A 519 -14.86 24.58 19.25
CA GLY A 519 -16.18 24.52 19.89
C GLY A 519 -17.28 25.37 19.23
N LYS A 520 -16.89 26.38 18.43
CA LYS A 520 -17.83 27.25 17.70
C LYS A 520 -18.56 26.56 16.54
N GLU A 521 -18.09 25.38 16.13
CA GLU A 521 -18.65 24.61 15.01
C GLU A 521 -19.72 23.61 15.46
N SER A 522 -19.87 23.38 16.79
CA SER A 522 -20.88 22.48 17.34
C SER A 522 -22.09 23.26 17.86
N ALA A 523 -23.26 22.97 17.30
CA ALA A 523 -24.52 23.54 17.75
C ALA A 523 -24.83 23.16 19.21
N GLU A 524 -24.59 21.91 19.60
CA GLU A 524 -24.79 21.40 20.96
C GLU A 524 -23.89 22.13 21.97
N MET A 525 -22.62 22.37 21.64
CA MET A 525 -21.70 23.06 22.54
C MET A 525 -22.07 24.53 22.71
N LEU A 526 -22.48 25.20 21.62
CA LEU A 526 -23.00 26.57 21.70
C LEU A 526 -24.27 26.63 22.56
N ASP A 527 -25.13 25.62 22.45
CA ASP A 527 -26.34 25.50 23.25
C ASP A 527 -26.04 25.32 24.75
N HIS A 528 -25.12 24.42 25.10
CA HIS A 528 -24.67 24.24 26.47
C HIS A 528 -24.03 25.52 27.03
N TYR A 529 -23.20 26.21 26.25
CA TYR A 529 -22.58 27.45 26.68
C TYR A 529 -23.62 28.55 26.94
N ALA A 530 -24.64 28.66 26.09
CA ALA A 530 -25.73 29.59 26.27
C ALA A 530 -26.53 29.31 27.56
N GLU A 531 -26.78 28.03 27.92
CA GLU A 531 -27.38 27.68 29.21
C GLU A 531 -26.51 28.12 30.41
N VAL A 532 -25.17 28.00 30.30
CA VAL A 532 -24.25 28.51 31.34
C VAL A 532 -24.36 30.03 31.47
N LEU A 533 -24.35 30.75 30.36
CA LEU A 533 -24.49 32.21 30.35
C LEU A 533 -25.84 32.64 30.91
N PHE A 534 -26.90 31.92 30.59
CA PHE A 534 -28.24 32.17 31.12
C PHE A 534 -28.28 32.00 32.64
N ALA A 535 -27.68 30.93 33.18
CA ALA A 535 -27.58 30.70 34.62
C ALA A 535 -26.75 31.78 35.34
N LEU A 536 -25.76 32.37 34.65
CA LEU A 536 -24.99 33.52 35.12
C LEU A 536 -25.69 34.87 34.94
N LYS A 537 -26.93 34.87 34.43
CA LYS A 537 -27.73 36.07 34.12
C LYS A 537 -27.14 36.96 33.02
N GLU A 538 -26.26 36.41 32.19
CA GLU A 538 -25.69 37.06 31.00
C GLU A 538 -26.63 36.85 29.79
N TYR A 539 -27.87 37.30 29.94
CA TYR A 539 -28.97 36.95 29.04
C TYR A 539 -28.74 37.36 27.58
N ASP A 540 -28.11 38.52 27.35
CA ASP A 540 -27.87 39.02 25.99
C ASP A 540 -26.90 38.12 25.24
N LEU A 541 -25.84 37.66 25.92
CA LEU A 541 -24.87 36.72 25.36
C LEU A 541 -25.51 35.33 25.16
N ALA A 542 -26.32 34.85 26.11
CA ALA A 542 -27.03 33.59 25.98
C ALA A 542 -27.91 33.56 24.72
N SER A 543 -28.68 34.64 24.46
CA SER A 543 -29.52 34.76 23.27
C SER A 543 -28.71 34.74 21.96
N ILE A 544 -27.55 35.43 21.92
CA ILE A 544 -26.64 35.39 20.76
C ILE A 544 -26.18 33.96 20.47
N TYR A 545 -25.73 33.23 21.50
CA TYR A 545 -25.20 31.88 21.31
C TYR A 545 -26.28 30.86 20.97
N TRP A 546 -27.50 30.94 21.54
CA TRP A 546 -28.62 30.12 21.09
C TRP A 546 -29.00 30.39 19.64
N SER A 547 -28.96 31.65 19.19
CA SER A 547 -29.21 32.00 17.79
C SER A 547 -28.15 31.40 16.85
N GLN A 548 -26.88 31.45 17.24
CA GLN A 548 -25.79 30.80 16.49
C GLN A 548 -25.94 29.29 16.45
N ALA A 549 -26.27 28.67 17.59
CA ALA A 549 -26.49 27.24 17.70
C ALA A 549 -27.64 26.76 16.79
N HIS A 550 -28.78 27.47 16.82
CA HIS A 550 -29.91 27.18 15.93
C HIS A 550 -29.56 27.36 14.45
N LYS A 551 -28.74 28.36 14.11
CA LYS A 551 -28.27 28.56 12.72
C LYS A 551 -27.39 27.39 12.24
N LEU A 552 -26.60 26.79 13.12
CA LEU A 552 -25.79 25.61 12.79
C LEU A 552 -26.64 24.35 12.65
N ASN A 553 -27.61 24.16 13.54
CA ASN A 553 -28.52 23.02 13.48
C ASN A 553 -29.95 23.41 13.90
N PRO A 554 -30.83 23.69 12.93
CA PRO A 554 -32.22 24.07 13.20
C PRO A 554 -33.05 22.97 13.88
N ASP A 555 -32.67 21.70 13.71
CA ASP A 555 -33.46 20.54 14.13
C ASP A 555 -33.33 20.22 15.63
N LEU A 556 -32.42 20.88 16.35
CA LEU A 556 -32.21 20.68 17.79
C LEU A 556 -33.29 21.31 18.69
N GLY A 557 -34.26 22.04 18.13
CA GLY A 557 -35.33 22.69 18.92
C GLY A 557 -34.84 23.83 19.83
N ILE A 558 -33.62 24.34 19.59
CA ILE A 558 -32.97 25.36 20.44
C ILE A 558 -33.78 26.65 20.48
N GLU A 559 -34.40 27.06 19.38
CA GLU A 559 -35.19 28.30 19.32
C GLU A 559 -36.40 28.24 20.25
N GLU A 560 -37.14 27.12 20.26
CA GLU A 560 -38.30 26.94 21.14
C GLU A 560 -37.87 26.95 22.61
N LYS A 561 -36.76 26.26 22.92
CA LYS A 561 -36.16 26.25 24.26
C LYS A 561 -35.76 27.65 24.71
N ALA A 562 -35.06 28.41 23.87
CA ALA A 562 -34.64 29.78 24.15
C ALA A 562 -35.85 30.69 24.44
N ARG A 563 -36.92 30.61 23.63
CA ARG A 563 -38.16 31.35 23.87
C ARG A 563 -38.82 30.99 25.21
N LYS A 564 -38.73 29.72 25.64
CA LYS A 564 -39.23 29.30 26.96
C LYS A 564 -38.40 29.94 28.08
N ARG A 565 -37.06 29.92 27.97
CA ARG A 565 -36.15 30.57 28.92
C ARG A 565 -36.38 32.08 29.04
N GLU A 566 -36.68 32.76 27.93
CA GLU A 566 -37.01 34.19 27.95
C GLU A 566 -38.31 34.52 28.69
N LYS A 567 -39.28 33.60 28.70
CA LYS A 567 -40.51 33.74 29.50
C LYS A 567 -40.21 33.55 30.99
N GLU A 568 -39.32 32.61 31.34
CA GLU A 568 -38.86 32.37 32.71
C GLU A 568 -38.11 33.58 33.30
N LYS A 569 -37.46 34.41 32.48
CA LYS A 569 -36.84 35.69 32.92
C LYS A 569 -37.85 36.73 33.44
N LYS A 570 -39.10 36.69 32.96
CA LYS A 570 -40.13 37.71 33.24
C LYS A 570 -40.99 37.39 34.48
N GLN A 571 -40.78 36.23 35.09
CA GLN A 571 -41.37 35.81 36.37
C GLN A 571 -40.33 35.94 37.47
#